data_AF-A0A7S2PYU8-F1
#
_entry.id   AF-A0A7S2PYU8-F1
#
_cell.length_a   1.000
_cell.length_b   1.000
_cell.length_c   1.000
_cell.angle_alpha   90.00
_cell.angle_beta   90.00
_cell.angle_gamma   90.00
#
_symmetry.space_group_name_H-M   'P 1'
#
loop_
_entity.id
_entity.type
_entity.pdbx_description
1 polymer ?
#
loop_
_entity_poly.entity_id
_entity_poly.type
_entity_poly.pdbx_seq_one_letter_code
_entity_poly.pdbx_strand_id
1 'polypeptide(L)'
;MTAEEEAKQLDSVTDRVQETELDESRSNQALSALNSAKSGSAAAASISVKKEDVDVIVAELEVTEDEATAALRDVAAEGGNLADALRRLVTS
;
A
#
# COMPACT_ATOMS: atom_id res chain seq x y z
N MET A 1 3.70 -8.26 39.99
CA MET A 1 4.42 -7.54 38.92
C MET A 1 5.15 -6.41 39.61
N THR A 2 6.47 -6.57 39.73
CA THR A 2 7.35 -5.56 40.33
C THR A 2 8.15 -4.87 39.22
N ALA A 3 8.57 -3.61 39.45
CA ALA A 3 9.27 -2.80 38.45
C ALA A 3 10.57 -3.45 37.90
N GLU A 4 11.19 -4.35 38.68
CA GLU A 4 12.37 -5.12 38.25
C GLU A 4 12.03 -6.19 37.22
N GLU A 5 10.85 -6.82 37.31
CA GLU A 5 10.37 -7.80 36.32
C GLU A 5 10.07 -7.12 34.98
N GLU A 6 9.51 -5.91 35.02
CA GLU A 6 9.22 -5.10 33.83
C GLU A 6 10.51 -4.61 33.16
N ALA A 7 11.49 -4.14 33.93
CA ALA A 7 12.79 -3.72 33.40
C ALA A 7 13.53 -4.89 32.71
N LYS A 8 13.48 -6.09 33.31
CA LYS A 8 14.10 -7.29 32.74
C LYS A 8 13.40 -7.78 31.47
N GLN A 9 12.08 -7.62 31.38
CA GLN A 9 11.34 -7.90 30.15
C GLN A 9 11.74 -6.93 29.03
N LEU A 10 11.90 -5.64 29.34
CA LEU A 10 12.35 -4.65 28.36
C LEU A 10 13.78 -4.92 27.87
N ASP A 11 14.67 -5.34 28.77
CA ASP A 11 16.06 -5.66 28.42
C ASP A 11 16.14 -6.87 27.45
N SER A 12 15.30 -7.88 27.70
CA SER A 12 15.24 -9.12 26.89
C SER A 12 14.83 -8.92 25.41
N VAL A 13 14.26 -7.76 25.06
CA VAL A 13 13.91 -7.42 23.67
C VAL A 13 15.16 -7.16 22.82
N THR A 14 16.27 -6.75 23.43
CA THR A 14 17.51 -6.39 22.72
C THR A 14 18.62 -7.44 22.82
N ASP A 15 18.33 -8.57 23.47
CA ASP A 15 19.26 -9.68 23.59
C ASP A 15 19.64 -10.27 22.22
N ARG A 16 20.87 -10.76 22.13
CA ARG A 16 21.31 -11.51 20.95
C ARG A 16 20.61 -12.86 20.92
N VAL A 17 19.72 -13.06 19.97
CA VAL A 17 19.10 -14.33 19.64
C VAL A 17 19.71 -14.91 18.37
N GLN A 18 19.88 -16.24 18.34
CA GLN A 18 20.21 -16.97 17.13
C GLN A 18 18.91 -17.26 16.39
N GLU A 19 18.85 -16.88 15.11
CA GLU A 19 17.68 -17.16 14.28
C GLU A 19 17.46 -18.66 14.16
N THR A 20 16.22 -19.10 14.34
CA THR A 20 15.84 -20.49 14.11
C THR A 20 15.84 -20.79 12.62
N GLU A 21 16.57 -21.82 12.20
CA GLU A 21 16.56 -22.30 10.82
C GLU A 21 15.15 -22.74 10.43
N LEU A 22 14.60 -22.09 9.40
CA LEU A 22 13.31 -22.45 8.82
C LEU A 22 13.53 -23.49 7.73
N ASP A 23 12.57 -24.42 7.60
CA ASP A 23 12.54 -25.42 6.53
C ASP A 23 12.43 -24.72 5.16
N GLU A 24 13.54 -24.69 4.42
CA GLU A 24 13.67 -24.05 3.10
C GLU A 24 12.60 -24.53 2.11
N SER A 25 12.17 -25.79 2.22
CA SER A 25 11.15 -26.38 1.34
C SER A 25 9.79 -25.72 1.52
N ARG A 26 9.37 -25.54 2.78
CA ARG A 26 8.11 -24.84 3.13
C ARG A 26 8.17 -23.37 2.76
N SER A 27 9.32 -22.72 3.00
CA SER A 27 9.53 -21.31 2.67
C SER A 27 9.45 -21.07 1.16
N ASN A 28 10.11 -21.90 0.35
CA ASN A 28 10.09 -21.77 -1.11
C ASN A 28 8.69 -22.04 -1.69
N GLN A 29 7.96 -23.00 -1.13
CA GLN A 29 6.58 -23.28 -1.54
C GLN A 29 5.66 -22.10 -1.22
N ALA A 30 5.76 -21.51 -0.02
CA ALA A 30 4.98 -20.35 0.38
C ALA A 30 5.32 -19.11 -0.45
N LEU A 31 6.59 -18.85 -0.73
CA LEU A 31 7.04 -17.75 -1.58
C LEU A 31 6.54 -17.90 -3.02
N SER A 32 6.59 -19.10 -3.58
CA SER A 32 6.08 -19.39 -4.93
C SER A 32 4.56 -19.19 -5.01
N ALA A 33 3.82 -19.64 -4.00
CA ALA A 33 2.37 -19.42 -3.91
C ALA A 33 2.04 -17.93 -3.78
N LEU A 34 2.79 -17.17 -2.96
CA LEU A 34 2.61 -15.72 -2.80
C LEU A 34 2.89 -14.97 -4.11
N ASN A 35 3.96 -15.34 -4.82
CA ASN A 35 4.32 -14.67 -6.07
C ASN A 35 3.32 -14.96 -7.19
N SER A 36 2.74 -16.17 -7.20
CA SER A 36 1.65 -16.55 -8.09
C SER A 36 0.36 -15.78 -7.76
N ALA A 37 0.04 -15.60 -6.48
CA ALA A 37 -1.10 -14.79 -6.04
C ALA A 37 -0.91 -13.29 -6.36
N LYS A 38 0.32 -12.76 -6.23
CA LYS A 38 0.65 -11.38 -6.59
C LYS A 38 0.59 -11.13 -8.10
N SER A 39 0.97 -12.12 -8.91
CA SER A 39 0.88 -12.05 -10.38
C SER A 39 -0.57 -12.05 -10.89
N GLY A 40 -1.54 -12.56 -10.10
CA GLY A 40 -2.96 -12.43 -10.38
C GLY A 40 -3.54 -11.03 -10.13
N SER A 41 -2.77 -10.13 -9.52
CA SER A 41 -3.16 -8.75 -9.21
C SER A 41 -2.58 -7.73 -10.21
N ALA A 42 -2.21 -8.15 -11.41
CA ALA A 42 -1.63 -7.27 -12.42
C ALA A 42 -2.25 -7.47 -13.80
N ALA A 43 -3.48 -6.96 -13.93
CA ALA A 43 -3.92 -6.30 -15.16
C ALA A 43 -4.99 -5.26 -14.80
N ALA A 44 -4.68 -4.36 -13.84
CA ALA A 44 -5.31 -3.06 -13.87
C ALA A 44 -4.88 -2.45 -15.21
N ALA A 45 -5.78 -2.50 -16.20
CA ALA A 45 -5.56 -1.87 -17.48
C ALA A 45 -5.00 -0.47 -17.20
N SER A 46 -3.89 -0.14 -17.82
CA SER A 46 -3.25 1.16 -17.65
C SER A 46 -4.20 2.24 -18.17
N ILE A 47 -5.12 2.69 -17.33
CA ILE A 47 -6.05 3.77 -17.63
C ILE A 47 -5.21 5.02 -17.82
N SER A 48 -5.17 5.51 -19.06
CA SER A 48 -4.48 6.75 -19.38
C SER A 48 -5.28 7.91 -18.79
N VAL A 49 -4.67 8.64 -17.88
CA VAL A 49 -5.24 9.85 -17.30
C VAL A 49 -4.67 11.06 -18.05
N LYS A 50 -5.51 12.07 -18.32
CA LYS A 50 -5.08 13.32 -18.94
C LYS A 50 -4.26 14.13 -17.93
N LYS A 51 -3.14 14.70 -18.37
CA LYS A 51 -2.29 15.48 -17.47
C LYS A 51 -2.99 16.78 -17.02
N GLU A 52 -3.84 17.34 -17.87
CA GLU A 52 -4.63 18.52 -17.54
C GLU A 52 -5.56 18.29 -16.35
N ASP A 53 -6.16 17.10 -16.25
CA ASP A 53 -7.07 16.73 -15.16
C ASP A 53 -6.29 16.54 -13.83
N VAL A 54 -5.07 15.99 -13.91
CA VAL A 54 -4.15 15.87 -12.77
C VAL A 54 -3.71 17.24 -12.28
N ASP A 55 -3.29 18.12 -13.20
CA ASP A 55 -2.76 19.44 -12.86
C ASP A 55 -3.84 20.33 -12.20
N VAL A 56 -5.11 20.22 -12.62
CA VAL A 56 -6.24 20.90 -11.95
C VAL A 56 -6.42 20.41 -10.51
N ILE A 57 -6.38 19.10 -10.28
CA ILE A 57 -6.55 18.54 -8.93
C ILE A 57 -5.40 18.95 -8.02
N VAL A 58 -4.17 18.89 -8.51
CA VAL A 58 -2.98 19.29 -7.76
C VAL A 58 -3.01 20.78 -7.43
N ALA A 59 -3.43 21.62 -8.38
CA ALA A 59 -3.50 23.06 -8.17
C ALA A 59 -4.61 23.49 -7.19
N GLU A 60 -5.78 22.86 -7.25
CA GLU A 60 -6.95 23.28 -6.46
C GLU A 60 -7.02 22.61 -5.08
N LEU A 61 -6.57 21.36 -4.97
CA LEU A 61 -6.63 20.59 -3.71
C LEU A 61 -5.26 20.47 -3.01
N GLU A 62 -4.19 21.00 -3.62
CA GLU A 62 -2.82 20.96 -3.10
C GLU A 62 -2.36 19.52 -2.71
N VAL A 63 -2.89 18.51 -3.40
CA VAL A 63 -2.51 17.10 -3.22
C VAL A 63 -1.32 16.74 -4.09
N THR A 64 -0.70 15.59 -3.81
CA THR A 64 0.41 15.10 -4.63
C THR A 64 -0.07 14.60 -6.00
N GLU A 65 0.82 14.64 -7.01
CA GLU A 65 0.51 14.12 -8.36
C GLU A 65 0.12 12.64 -8.33
N ASP A 66 0.72 11.85 -7.43
CA ASP A 66 0.44 10.42 -7.27
C ASP A 66 -0.98 10.18 -6.75
N GLU A 67 -1.41 10.96 -5.75
CA GLU A 67 -2.77 10.88 -5.18
C GLU A 67 -3.82 11.34 -6.20
N ALA A 68 -3.56 12.44 -6.91
CA ALA A 68 -4.44 12.93 -7.97
C ALA A 68 -4.60 11.89 -9.10
N THR A 69 -3.51 11.27 -9.51
CA THR A 69 -3.51 10.23 -10.54
C THR A 69 -4.24 8.97 -10.07
N ALA A 70 -4.05 8.56 -8.81
CA ALA A 70 -4.75 7.43 -8.22
C ALA A 70 -6.27 7.67 -8.18
N ALA A 71 -6.71 8.83 -7.69
CA ALA A 71 -8.13 9.18 -7.62
C ALA A 71 -8.80 9.19 -9.00
N LEU A 72 -8.11 9.73 -10.02
CA LEU A 72 -8.60 9.72 -11.40
C LEU A 72 -8.66 8.31 -11.99
N ARG A 73 -7.72 7.42 -11.67
CA ARG A 73 -7.74 6.03 -12.13
C ARG A 73 -8.86 5.23 -11.46
N ASP A 74 -9.06 5.42 -10.16
CA ASP A 74 -10.10 4.72 -9.40
C ASP A 74 -11.49 5.07 -9.95
N VAL A 75 -11.75 6.36 -10.15
CA VAL A 75 -13.03 6.84 -10.69
C VAL A 75 -13.21 6.47 -12.16
N ALA A 76 -12.14 6.51 -12.96
CA ALA A 76 -12.22 6.09 -14.36
C ALA A 76 -12.48 4.58 -14.52
N ALA A 77 -12.03 3.74 -13.57
CA ALA A 77 -12.38 2.32 -13.55
C ALA A 77 -13.88 2.08 -13.31
N GLU A 78 -14.54 3.00 -12.60
CA GLU A 78 -15.99 3.02 -12.38
C GLU A 78 -16.76 3.74 -13.50
N GLY A 79 -16.06 4.28 -14.52
CA GLY A 79 -16.65 5.04 -15.62
C GLY A 79 -16.98 6.50 -15.28
N GLY A 80 -16.46 7.02 -14.18
CA GLY A 80 -16.63 8.41 -13.75
C GLY A 80 -15.65 9.38 -14.42
N ASN A 81 -15.81 10.68 -14.12
CA ASN A 81 -15.03 11.77 -14.69
C ASN A 81 -14.28 12.60 -13.63
N LEU A 82 -13.62 13.68 -14.05
CA LEU A 82 -12.90 14.60 -13.16
C LEU A 82 -13.74 15.11 -11.97
N ALA A 83 -15.03 15.41 -12.17
CA ALA A 83 -15.89 15.89 -11.09
C ALA A 83 -16.14 14.82 -10.03
N ASP A 84 -16.23 13.56 -10.45
CA ASP A 84 -16.38 12.43 -9.53
C ASP A 84 -15.10 12.20 -8.73
N ALA A 85 -13.92 12.38 -9.34
CA ALA A 85 -12.63 12.34 -8.66
C ALA A 85 -12.47 13.46 -7.62
N LEU A 86 -12.84 14.70 -7.98
CA LEU A 86 -12.86 15.83 -7.06
C LEU A 86 -13.81 15.61 -5.90
N ARG A 87 -15.04 15.13 -6.17
CA ARG A 87 -16.01 14.81 -5.11
C ARG A 87 -15.43 13.75 -4.17
N ARG A 88 -14.85 12.68 -4.72
CA ARG A 88 -14.29 11.60 -3.92
C ARG A 88 -13.19 12.09 -2.99
N LEU A 89 -12.25 12.89 -3.49
CA LEU A 89 -11.15 13.47 -2.68
C LEU A 89 -11.64 14.40 -1.56
N VAL A 90 -12.79 15.07 -1.74
CA VAL A 90 -13.35 15.98 -0.74
C VAL A 90 -14.22 15.24 0.29
N THR A 91 -14.85 14.13 -0.10
CA THR A 91 -15.76 13.37 0.78
C THR A 91 -15.15 12.14 1.45
N SER A 92 -13.95 11.73 1.04
CA SER A 92 -13.21 10.59 1.58
C SER A 92 -12.67 10.84 2.98
#